data_AF-A0ABD0NHK3-F1
#
_entry.id   AF-A0ABD0NHK3-F1
#
_cell.length_a   1.000
_cell.length_b   1.000
_cell.length_c   1.000
_cell.angle_alpha   90.00
_cell.angle_beta   90.00
_cell.angle_gamma   90.00
#
_symmetry.space_group_name_H-M   'P 1'
#
loop_
_entity.id
_entity.type
_entity.pdbx_description
1 polymer ?
#
loop_
_entity_poly.entity_id
_entity_poly.type
_entity_poly.pdbx_seq_one_letter_code
_entity_poly.pdbx_strand_id
1 'polypeptide(L)'
;KMTALFDRSAQGNKAATQLSQLSQGRTSITDYSIQFKTLAAACHARFLDGLCAAIKDEVAILDLPRDLEEVINLCLRVETRLTARRHRRLSPSSWRAPAVPSVCSPPTPPAEEPMWLGRSRLTPHQKQHRLLQGLCLCCGAPGHQAIHRP
;
A
#
# COMPACT_ATOMS: atom_id res chain seq x y z
N LYS A 1 -11.57 2.93 27.69
CA LYS A 1 -12.92 3.48 27.38
C LYS A 1 -13.05 3.57 25.87
N MET A 2 -13.82 2.68 25.24
CA MET A 2 -14.06 2.71 23.78
C MET A 2 -15.48 2.23 23.50
N THR A 3 -16.45 3.05 23.86
CA THR A 3 -17.89 2.80 23.70
C THR A 3 -18.49 4.01 22.99
N ALA A 4 -18.29 4.10 21.68
CA ALA A 4 -18.91 5.14 20.85
C ALA A 4 -19.05 4.73 19.36
N LEU A 5 -19.13 3.43 19.06
CA LEU A 5 -19.33 2.96 17.68
C LEU A 5 -20.67 2.24 17.44
N PHE A 6 -21.48 2.03 18.48
CA PHE A 6 -22.69 1.21 18.35
C PHE A 6 -23.98 1.96 17.99
N ASP A 7 -24.07 3.28 18.19
CA ASP A 7 -25.35 3.97 18.00
C ASP A 7 -25.69 4.33 16.54
N ARG A 8 -24.70 4.38 15.64
CA ARG A 8 -24.97 4.75 14.24
C ARG A 8 -25.47 3.57 13.40
N SER A 9 -25.26 2.33 13.86
CA SER A 9 -25.70 1.07 13.24
C SER A 9 -27.24 0.92 13.21
N ALA A 10 -27.92 1.33 14.28
CA ALA A 10 -29.36 1.15 14.44
C ALA A 10 -30.20 1.82 13.34
N GLN A 11 -29.73 2.95 12.80
CA GLN A 11 -30.44 3.70 11.76
C GLN A 11 -30.35 3.06 10.36
N GLY A 12 -29.54 2.00 10.20
CA GLY A 12 -29.28 1.35 8.92
C GLY A 12 -30.01 0.07 8.71
N ASN A 13 -30.10 -0.68 9.78
CA ASN A 13 -31.08 -1.73 9.89
C ASN A 13 -32.46 -1.14 9.58
N LYS A 14 -32.77 0.10 10.00
CA LYS A 14 -34.01 0.77 9.60
C LYS A 14 -34.17 0.93 8.09
N ALA A 15 -33.16 1.45 7.37
CA ALA A 15 -33.25 1.64 5.92
C ALA A 15 -33.36 0.30 5.16
N ALA A 16 -32.55 -0.71 5.53
CA ALA A 16 -32.62 -2.04 4.93
C ALA A 16 -33.96 -2.73 5.22
N THR A 17 -34.44 -2.67 6.46
CA THR A 17 -35.75 -3.20 6.86
C THR A 17 -36.89 -2.47 6.14
N GLN A 18 -36.81 -1.15 5.99
CA GLN A 18 -37.78 -0.37 5.22
C GLN A 18 -37.80 -0.77 3.75
N LEU A 19 -36.63 -1.03 3.16
CA LEU A 19 -36.51 -1.48 1.77
C LEU A 19 -37.10 -2.88 1.59
N SER A 20 -36.91 -3.79 2.56
CA SER A 20 -37.53 -5.13 2.57
C SER A 20 -39.05 -5.10 2.76
N GLN A 21 -39.56 -4.10 3.48
CA GLN A 21 -41.00 -3.92 3.70
C GLN A 21 -41.69 -3.07 2.62
N LEU A 22 -40.91 -2.42 1.76
CA LEU A 22 -41.43 -1.58 0.69
C LEU A 22 -42.16 -2.46 -0.33
N SER A 23 -43.42 -2.12 -0.60
CA SER A 23 -44.21 -2.75 -1.65
C SER A 23 -44.97 -1.68 -2.42
N GLN A 24 -45.17 -1.90 -3.72
CA GLN A 24 -45.85 -0.92 -4.58
C GLN A 24 -47.31 -0.70 -4.13
N GLY A 25 -48.00 -1.76 -3.71
CA GLY A 25 -49.38 -1.67 -3.24
C GLY A 25 -50.30 -0.96 -4.25
N ARG A 26 -50.93 0.14 -3.82
CA ARG A 26 -51.80 0.99 -4.64
C ARG A 26 -51.14 2.29 -5.11
N THR A 27 -49.84 2.47 -4.85
CA THR A 27 -49.09 3.68 -5.22
C THR A 27 -48.67 3.67 -6.68
N SER A 28 -48.43 4.85 -7.25
CA SER A 28 -47.94 4.97 -8.63
C SER A 28 -46.54 4.35 -8.75
N ILE A 29 -46.22 3.79 -9.91
CA ILE A 29 -44.88 3.23 -10.18
C ILE A 29 -43.81 4.31 -10.01
N THR A 30 -44.12 5.56 -10.38
CA THR A 30 -43.21 6.70 -10.24
C THR A 30 -42.87 6.94 -8.76
N ASP A 31 -43.87 7.08 -7.89
CA ASP A 31 -43.65 7.33 -6.46
C ASP A 31 -42.92 6.16 -5.80
N TYR A 32 -43.32 4.93 -6.12
CA TYR A 32 -42.65 3.72 -5.65
C TYR A 32 -41.17 3.69 -6.07
N SER A 33 -40.87 4.03 -7.33
CA SER A 33 -39.49 4.05 -7.84
C SER A 33 -38.63 5.11 -7.16
N ILE A 34 -39.19 6.27 -6.82
CA ILE A 34 -38.50 7.34 -6.10
C ILE A 34 -38.19 6.88 -4.67
N GLN A 35 -39.16 6.29 -3.97
CA GLN A 35 -38.96 5.77 -2.62
C GLN A 35 -37.91 4.65 -2.60
N PHE A 36 -37.98 3.71 -3.53
CA PHE A 36 -37.02 2.62 -3.66
C PHE A 36 -35.60 3.16 -3.90
N LYS A 37 -35.43 4.08 -4.86
CA LYS A 37 -34.12 4.69 -5.15
C LYS A 37 -33.57 5.48 -3.97
N THR A 38 -34.43 6.16 -3.22
CA THR A 38 -34.03 6.92 -2.03
C THR A 38 -33.50 6.00 -0.94
N LEU A 39 -34.22 4.91 -0.66
CA LEU A 39 -33.79 3.91 0.33
C LEU A 39 -32.51 3.19 -0.13
N ALA A 40 -32.39 2.84 -1.42
CA ALA A 40 -31.19 2.24 -1.98
C ALA A 40 -29.97 3.17 -1.84
N ALA A 41 -30.11 4.45 -2.17
CA ALA A 41 -29.05 5.44 -1.98
C ALA A 41 -28.64 5.59 -0.50
N ALA A 42 -29.61 5.54 0.42
CA ALA A 42 -29.32 5.53 1.85
C ALA A 42 -28.53 4.28 2.27
N CYS A 43 -28.87 3.10 1.73
CA CYS A 43 -28.10 1.87 1.96
C CYS A 43 -26.66 1.99 1.42
N HIS A 44 -26.46 2.56 0.23
CA HIS A 44 -25.13 2.79 -0.35
C HIS A 44 -24.28 3.72 0.51
N ALA A 45 -24.84 4.87 0.92
CA ALA A 45 -24.15 5.82 1.78
C ALA A 45 -23.72 5.17 3.11
N ARG A 46 -24.56 4.29 3.65
CA ARG A 46 -24.25 3.56 4.88
C ARG A 46 -23.16 2.52 4.74
N PHE A 47 -23.10 1.83 3.61
CA PHE A 47 -22.00 0.93 3.32
C PHE A 47 -20.67 1.70 3.38
N LEU A 48 -20.61 2.84 2.68
CA LEU A 48 -19.42 3.71 2.68
C LEU A 48 -19.09 4.24 4.07
N ASP A 49 -20.10 4.68 4.83
CA ASP A 49 -19.93 5.12 6.22
C ASP A 49 -19.46 3.99 7.16
N GLY A 50 -19.73 2.72 6.83
CA GLY A 50 -19.27 1.56 7.58
C GLY A 50 -17.80 1.20 7.33
N LEU A 51 -17.18 1.71 6.26
CA LEU A 51 -15.79 1.40 5.92
C LEU A 51 -14.81 1.98 6.94
N CYS A 52 -13.66 1.33 7.11
CA CYS A 52 -12.58 1.85 7.94
C CYS A 52 -11.95 3.09 7.29
N ALA A 53 -11.40 4.00 8.11
CA ALA A 53 -10.85 5.28 7.65
C ALA A 53 -9.83 5.11 6.51
N ALA A 54 -8.94 4.11 6.62
CA ALA A 54 -7.92 3.85 5.60
C ALA A 54 -8.50 3.49 4.22
N ILE A 55 -9.64 2.80 4.16
CA ILE A 55 -10.31 2.50 2.88
C ILE A 55 -11.09 3.72 2.41
N LYS A 56 -11.77 4.44 3.31
CA LYS A 56 -12.50 5.67 2.98
C LYS A 56 -11.60 6.73 2.34
N ASP A 57 -10.42 6.97 2.91
CA ASP A 57 -9.47 7.97 2.40
C ASP A 57 -9.01 7.62 0.97
N GLU A 58 -8.77 6.34 0.70
CA GLU A 58 -8.36 5.87 -0.63
C GLU A 58 -9.52 5.88 -1.63
N VAL A 59 -10.75 5.58 -1.19
CA VAL A 59 -11.95 5.62 -2.04
C VAL A 59 -12.40 7.06 -2.31
N ALA A 60 -12.17 8.01 -1.39
CA ALA A 60 -12.55 9.42 -1.56
C ALA A 60 -11.82 10.12 -2.72
N ILE A 61 -10.68 9.58 -3.15
CA ILE A 61 -9.89 10.09 -4.27
C ILE A 61 -10.35 9.46 -5.61
N LEU A 62 -11.15 8.39 -5.55
CA LEU A 62 -11.62 7.64 -6.71
C LEU A 62 -13.05 8.06 -7.08
N ASP A 63 -13.35 8.04 -8.37
CA ASP A 63 -14.72 8.23 -8.84
C ASP A 63 -15.60 7.06 -8.38
N LEU A 64 -16.63 7.37 -7.60
CA LEU A 64 -17.50 6.35 -7.03
C LEU A 64 -18.52 5.87 -8.09
N PRO A 65 -18.57 4.55 -8.36
CA PRO A 65 -19.57 3.98 -9.27
C PRO A 65 -21.01 4.15 -8.76
N ARG A 66 -21.99 4.07 -9.67
CA ARG A 66 -23.42 4.17 -9.30
C ARG A 66 -23.98 2.89 -8.72
N ASP A 67 -23.41 1.74 -9.12
CA ASP A 67 -23.88 0.43 -8.70
C ASP A 67 -23.19 -0.03 -7.40
N LEU A 68 -23.94 -0.65 -6.50
CA LEU A 68 -23.42 -1.11 -5.22
C LEU A 68 -22.34 -2.19 -5.40
N GLU A 69 -22.54 -3.11 -6.34
CA GLU A 69 -21.62 -4.21 -6.60
C GLU A 69 -20.27 -3.65 -7.09
N GLU A 70 -20.31 -2.64 -7.96
CA GLU A 70 -19.12 -1.96 -8.43
C GLU A 70 -18.39 -1.23 -7.29
N VAL A 71 -19.13 -0.59 -6.38
CA VAL A 71 -18.57 0.05 -5.18
C VAL A 71 -17.91 -0.97 -4.25
N ILE A 72 -18.54 -2.12 -4.02
CA ILE A 72 -17.97 -3.21 -3.21
C ILE A 72 -16.68 -3.72 -3.83
N ASN A 73 -16.70 -4.01 -5.14
CA ASN A 73 -15.52 -4.48 -5.86
C ASN A 73 -14.38 -3.46 -5.84
N LEU A 74 -14.69 -2.16 -5.93
CA LEU A 74 -13.69 -1.09 -5.76
C LEU A 74 -13.04 -1.15 -4.37
N CYS A 75 -13.85 -1.28 -3.31
CA CYS A 75 -13.36 -1.36 -1.93
C CYS A 75 -12.46 -2.58 -1.71
N LEU A 76 -12.85 -3.75 -2.24
CA LEU A 76 -12.05 -4.98 -2.14
C LEU A 76 -10.70 -4.86 -2.85
N ARG A 77 -10.66 -4.19 -4.01
CA ARG A 77 -9.41 -3.90 -4.73
C ARG A 77 -8.50 -2.97 -3.93
N VAL A 78 -9.07 -1.94 -3.32
CA VAL A 78 -8.34 -1.01 -2.44
C VAL A 78 -7.78 -1.75 -1.21
N GLU A 79 -8.59 -2.59 -0.57
CA GLU A 79 -8.17 -3.40 0.56
C GLU A 79 -6.99 -4.32 0.19
N THR A 80 -7.09 -5.05 -0.91
CA THR A 80 -6.02 -5.93 -1.40
C THR A 80 -4.72 -5.15 -1.61
N ARG A 81 -4.81 -3.95 -2.19
CA ARG A 81 -3.66 -3.06 -2.40
C ARG A 81 -3.05 -2.59 -1.08
N LEU A 82 -3.87 -2.19 -0.11
CA LEU A 82 -3.41 -1.74 1.21
C LEU A 82 -2.73 -2.88 1.98
N THR A 83 -3.31 -4.08 1.94
CA THR A 83 -2.76 -5.29 2.58
C THR A 83 -1.43 -5.68 1.96
N ALA A 84 -1.32 -5.67 0.62
CA ALA A 84 -0.06 -5.92 -0.07
C ALA A 84 1.05 -4.91 0.31
N ARG A 85 0.70 -3.61 0.41
CA ARG A 85 1.63 -2.57 0.87
C ARG A 85 2.09 -2.81 2.31
N ARG A 86 1.19 -3.22 3.21
CA ARG A 86 1.54 -3.56 4.61
C ARG A 86 2.49 -4.76 4.65
N HIS A 87 2.20 -5.83 3.92
CA HIS A 87 3.08 -6.99 3.82
C HIS A 87 4.47 -6.64 3.28
N ARG A 88 4.57 -5.77 2.27
CA ARG A 88 5.87 -5.33 1.73
C ARG A 88 6.69 -4.50 2.72
N ARG A 89 6.05 -3.73 3.59
CA ARG A 89 6.74 -2.96 4.65
C ARG A 89 7.23 -3.87 5.78
N LEU A 90 6.52 -4.96 6.05
CA LEU A 90 6.84 -5.93 7.10
C LEU A 90 7.83 -7.01 6.62
N SER A 91 8.04 -7.17 5.31
CA SER A 91 9.04 -8.06 4.73
C SER A 91 10.30 -7.27 4.33
N PRO A 92 11.43 -7.38 5.06
CA PRO A 92 12.66 -6.67 4.72
C PRO A 92 13.40 -7.23 3.49
N SER A 93 12.86 -8.24 2.79
CA SER A 93 13.63 -9.01 1.82
C SER A 93 12.85 -9.31 0.55
N SER A 94 13.01 -8.47 -0.47
CA SER A 94 12.98 -8.93 -1.88
C SER A 94 13.44 -7.88 -2.90
N TRP A 95 14.26 -6.89 -2.53
CA TRP A 95 15.05 -6.16 -3.54
C TRP A 95 16.21 -7.02 -4.02
N ARG A 96 15.90 -8.19 -4.58
CA ARG A 96 16.82 -8.92 -5.44
C ARG A 96 16.55 -8.40 -6.84
N ALA A 97 17.36 -7.43 -7.27
CA ALA A 97 17.40 -7.03 -8.67
C ALA A 97 17.59 -8.29 -9.55
N PRO A 98 16.98 -8.37 -10.75
CA PRO A 98 17.23 -9.49 -11.64
C PRO A 98 18.73 -9.51 -11.99
N ALA A 99 19.41 -10.61 -11.68
CA ALA A 99 20.75 -10.85 -12.15
C ALA A 99 20.68 -11.05 -13.67
N VAL A 100 21.18 -10.08 -14.43
CA VAL A 100 21.41 -10.24 -15.87
C VAL A 100 22.46 -11.35 -16.08
N PRO A 101 22.24 -12.32 -16.99
CA PRO A 101 23.22 -13.36 -17.26
C PRO A 101 24.35 -12.80 -18.14
N SER A 102 25.58 -12.95 -17.66
CA SER A 102 26.83 -12.58 -18.35
C SER A 102 27.14 -13.58 -19.47
N VAL A 103 27.37 -13.08 -20.70
CA VAL A 103 27.89 -13.85 -21.85
C VAL A 103 29.29 -13.33 -22.21
N CYS A 104 30.19 -14.26 -22.55
CA CYS A 104 31.67 -14.15 -22.65
C CYS A 104 32.30 -13.32 -23.80
N SER A 105 33.38 -12.56 -23.47
CA SER A 105 34.74 -12.36 -24.11
C SER A 105 34.92 -11.82 -25.56
N PRO A 106 36.11 -11.32 -26.06
CA PRO A 106 37.47 -10.97 -25.52
C PRO A 106 38.06 -9.56 -25.98
N PRO A 107 39.39 -9.28 -26.22
CA PRO A 107 40.35 -8.46 -25.42
C PRO A 107 40.85 -7.06 -25.98
N THR A 108 41.22 -6.11 -25.07
CA THR A 108 42.19 -4.94 -25.03
C THR A 108 42.81 -4.25 -26.29
N PRO A 109 43.43 -3.01 -26.24
CA PRO A 109 43.47 -1.84 -25.30
C PRO A 109 43.44 -0.45 -26.05
N PRO A 110 44.07 0.69 -25.60
CA PRO A 110 44.07 1.46 -24.34
C PRO A 110 43.57 2.93 -24.50
N ALA A 111 43.17 3.61 -23.42
CA ALA A 111 43.50 5.03 -23.09
C ALA A 111 42.52 5.62 -22.06
N GLU A 112 43.11 6.12 -20.96
CA GLU A 112 42.61 7.23 -20.13
C GLU A 112 41.19 7.12 -19.56
N GLU A 113 41.06 6.37 -18.45
CA GLU A 113 40.01 6.66 -17.47
C GLU A 113 40.55 7.54 -16.34
N PRO A 114 39.84 8.62 -15.99
CA PRO A 114 40.20 9.53 -14.91
C PRO A 114 40.21 8.76 -13.58
N MET A 115 41.07 9.17 -12.64
CA MET A 115 41.20 8.54 -11.31
C MET A 115 39.86 8.49 -10.55
N TRP A 116 39.09 7.42 -10.75
CA TRP A 116 38.00 7.03 -9.86
C TRP A 116 38.61 6.20 -8.75
N LEU A 117 39.05 6.90 -7.70
CA LEU A 117 39.55 6.31 -6.46
C LEU A 117 38.58 5.23 -5.98
N GLY A 118 39.13 4.03 -5.82
CA GLY A 118 38.39 2.79 -5.69
C GLY A 118 37.47 2.78 -4.48
N ARG A 119 36.19 2.51 -4.72
CA ARG A 119 35.33 1.87 -3.73
C ARG A 119 35.92 0.48 -3.48
N SER A 120 36.74 0.37 -2.45
CA SER A 120 37.33 -0.87 -1.99
C SER A 120 36.22 -1.90 -1.76
N ARG A 121 36.09 -2.88 -2.66
CA ARG A 121 35.24 -4.07 -2.47
C ARG A 121 35.89 -4.93 -1.38
N LEU A 122 35.76 -4.50 -0.12
CA LEU A 122 36.23 -5.29 1.00
C LEU A 122 35.41 -6.56 1.08
N THR A 123 36.08 -7.71 1.07
CA THR A 123 35.45 -8.98 1.41
C THR A 123 35.02 -8.95 2.89
N PRO A 124 34.01 -9.74 3.30
CA PRO A 124 33.54 -9.76 4.69
C PRO A 124 34.67 -10.01 5.70
N HIS A 125 35.63 -10.87 5.34
CA HIS A 125 36.80 -11.17 6.15
C HIS A 125 37.73 -9.96 6.33
N GLN A 126 38.00 -9.20 5.27
CA GLN A 126 38.82 -7.99 5.35
C GLN A 126 38.14 -6.88 6.18
N LYS A 127 36.81 -6.76 6.07
CA LYS A 127 36.03 -5.84 6.91
C LYS A 127 36.12 -6.20 8.39
N GLN A 128 36.02 -7.49 8.71
CA GLN A 128 36.13 -7.97 10.09
C GLN A 128 37.53 -7.77 10.66
N HIS A 129 38.58 -8.09 9.89
CA HIS A 129 39.96 -7.83 10.28
C HIS A 129 40.23 -6.35 10.56
N ARG A 130 39.77 -5.45 9.68
CA ARG A 130 39.92 -4.01 9.85
C ARG A 130 39.13 -3.47 11.05
N LEU A 131 37.93 -4.01 11.32
CA LEU A 131 37.15 -3.64 12.49
C LEU A 131 37.84 -4.04 13.79
N LEU A 132 38.39 -5.26 13.85
CA LEU A 132 39.13 -5.76 15.01
C LEU A 132 40.40 -4.95 15.29
N GLN A 133 41.05 -4.47 14.24
CA GLN A 133 42.27 -3.65 14.35
C GLN A 133 42.00 -2.14 14.39
N GLY A 134 40.73 -1.71 14.41
CA GLY A 134 40.37 -0.29 14.47
C GLY A 134 40.81 0.53 13.25
N LEU A 135 40.94 -0.09 12.08
CA LEU A 135 41.39 0.53 10.84
C LEU A 135 40.22 1.05 10.00
N CYS A 136 40.42 2.14 9.27
CA CYS A 136 39.40 2.72 8.40
C CYS A 136 38.93 1.73 7.32
N LEU A 137 37.61 1.61 7.14
CA LEU A 137 37.04 0.73 6.12
C LEU A 137 37.27 1.22 4.69
N CYS A 138 37.51 2.51 4.49
CA CYS A 138 37.74 3.07 3.15
C CYS A 138 39.21 2.96 2.75
N CYS A 139 40.13 3.47 3.58
CA CYS A 139 41.56 3.55 3.25
C CYS A 139 42.48 2.59 4.03
N GLY A 140 41.99 1.91 5.09
CA GLY A 140 42.80 0.97 5.88
C GLY A 140 43.78 1.60 6.86
N ALA A 141 43.80 2.94 7.01
CA ALA A 141 44.68 3.63 7.95
C ALA A 141 44.11 3.63 9.38
N PRO A 142 44.96 3.61 10.43
CA PRO A 142 44.55 3.82 11.81
C PRO A 142 44.20 5.30 12.06
N GLY A 143 43.34 5.56 13.06
CA GLY A 143 43.09 6.93 13.55
C GLY A 143 41.85 7.64 13.01
N HIS A 144 41.10 7.04 12.08
CA HIS A 144 39.75 7.49 11.75
C HIS A 144 38.85 6.30 11.39
N GLN A 145 37.60 6.37 11.85
CA GLN A 145 36.55 5.47 11.40
C GLN A 145 35.68 6.24 10.43
N ALA A 146 35.43 5.67 9.25
CA ALA A 146 34.54 6.28 8.27
C ALA A 146 33.12 6.39 8.86
N ILE A 147 32.80 7.54 9.45
CA ILE A 147 31.44 7.93 9.81
C ILE A 147 30.77 8.33 8.50
N HIS A 148 30.09 7.37 7.88
CA HIS A 148 29.16 7.69 6.81
C HIS A 148 27.96 8.42 7.42
N ARG A 149 27.93 9.74 7.28
CA ARG A 149 26.75 10.57 7.48
C ARG A 149 26.51 11.30 6.16
N PRO A 150 25.32 11.29 5.55
CA PRO A 150 24.13 10.43 5.68
C PRO A 150 24.09 9.27 4.67
#